data_AF-A0A8I2YF51-F1
#
_entry.id   AF-A0A8I2YF51-F1
#
_cell.length_a   1.000
_cell.length_b   1.000
_cell.length_c   1.000
_cell.angle_alpha   90.00
_cell.angle_beta   90.00
_cell.angle_gamma   90.00
#
_symmetry.space_group_name_H-M   'P 1'
#
loop_
_entity.id
_entity.type
_entity.pdbx_description
1 polymer ?
#
loop_
_entity_poly.entity_id
_entity_poly.type
_entity_poly.pdbx_seq_one_letter_code
_entity_poly.pdbx_strand_id
1 'polypeptide(L)'
;MSDPYTPILFSLPGSVTPTLAIEVLPHGLTIHKVIVQVNGKTHDIVIGPEDPKDHSTIKYMNTIIGRYANRVPVGKHVVEKNGITTSFEALGNESPKVSLHGGPEGFDRRIWQKFTRLDDVKLFTKAEIQSIAARTDASAVIFSLTSPDGDQGYSGTLYLETLVVLVPPVKPDLSTVSRHELGSIVIVYRAKLVDLPEGQKEVTPINLTQHWGFNLDVSMQDWRRNTQGFESRFDYRGKLRLHCFSYSQVSNVAYQASHIAELQPNSLPTGRCIPVAEADNSSGAHIHDTKRIGDLFPGAGYDDYYLLSPRSDLKLVSPHRIPISEFSDSLISSKTY
;
A
#
# COMPACT_ATOMS: atom_id res chain seq x y z
N MET A 1 -15.17 19.55 -11.70
CA MET A 1 -14.36 18.36 -11.33
C MET A 1 -15.10 17.13 -11.81
N SER A 2 -14.40 16.13 -12.33
CA SER A 2 -15.00 14.82 -12.65
C SER A 2 -15.50 14.14 -11.38
N ASP A 3 -16.50 13.25 -11.49
CA ASP A 3 -16.98 12.44 -10.37
C ASP A 3 -15.80 11.64 -9.78
N PRO A 4 -15.47 11.79 -8.47
CA PRO A 4 -14.31 11.14 -7.86
C PRO A 4 -14.45 9.62 -7.70
N TYR A 5 -15.63 9.06 -8.05
CA TYR A 5 -15.89 7.64 -8.14
C TYR A 5 -15.87 7.13 -9.59
N THR A 6 -15.51 7.95 -10.57
CA THR A 6 -15.28 7.46 -11.95
C THR A 6 -13.97 6.66 -11.99
N PRO A 7 -14.01 5.36 -12.36
CA PRO A 7 -12.80 4.56 -12.45
C PRO A 7 -11.84 5.05 -13.52
N ILE A 8 -10.57 5.15 -13.16
CA ILE A 8 -9.47 5.37 -14.10
C ILE A 8 -8.85 4.01 -14.39
N LEU A 9 -8.98 3.54 -15.63
CA LEU A 9 -8.44 2.27 -16.08
C LEU A 9 -6.95 2.40 -16.41
N PHE A 10 -6.16 1.46 -15.88
CA PHE A 10 -4.78 1.23 -16.26
C PHE A 10 -4.68 -0.16 -16.87
N SER A 11 -3.94 -0.33 -17.95
CA SER A 11 -3.77 -1.65 -18.57
C SER A 11 -2.39 -1.83 -19.19
N LEU A 12 -1.89 -3.07 -19.10
CA LEU A 12 -0.79 -3.52 -19.94
C LEU A 12 -1.36 -4.10 -21.25
N PRO A 13 -0.77 -3.77 -22.41
CA PRO A 13 -1.25 -4.29 -23.68
C PRO A 13 -1.09 -5.82 -23.75
N GLY A 14 -2.08 -6.49 -24.35
CA GLY A 14 -2.03 -7.91 -24.71
C GLY A 14 -2.48 -8.13 -26.15
N SER A 15 -2.33 -9.35 -26.68
CA SER A 15 -2.66 -9.66 -28.08
C SER A 15 -4.16 -9.62 -28.40
N VAL A 16 -5.03 -9.71 -27.38
CA VAL A 16 -6.51 -9.64 -27.51
C VAL A 16 -7.16 -8.96 -26.28
N THR A 17 -6.65 -9.19 -25.07
CA THR A 17 -7.12 -8.62 -23.78
C THR A 17 -5.93 -8.31 -22.87
N PRO A 18 -6.02 -7.34 -21.95
CA PRO A 18 -4.90 -6.96 -21.10
C PRO A 18 -4.55 -8.08 -20.10
N THR A 19 -3.27 -8.43 -19.99
CA THR A 19 -2.79 -9.47 -19.06
C THR A 19 -2.92 -9.06 -17.60
N LEU A 20 -2.82 -7.76 -17.35
CA LEU A 20 -3.01 -7.09 -16.08
C LEU A 20 -3.64 -5.72 -16.34
N ALA A 21 -4.73 -5.43 -15.64
CA ALA A 21 -5.35 -4.13 -15.61
C ALA A 21 -5.80 -3.79 -14.18
N ILE A 22 -5.90 -2.49 -13.87
CA ILE A 22 -6.46 -2.04 -12.60
C ILE A 22 -7.40 -0.86 -12.83
N GLU A 23 -8.38 -0.72 -11.95
CA GLU A 23 -9.25 0.45 -11.90
C GLU A 23 -8.97 1.21 -10.61
N VAL A 24 -8.70 2.51 -10.71
CA VAL A 24 -8.39 3.37 -9.56
C VAL A 24 -9.39 4.51 -9.46
N LEU A 25 -9.91 4.77 -8.26
CA LEU A 25 -10.78 5.90 -7.98
C LEU A 25 -9.98 7.07 -7.40
N PRO A 26 -10.21 8.32 -7.86
CA PRO A 26 -9.65 9.50 -7.20
C PRO A 26 -10.02 9.63 -5.72
N HIS A 27 -11.24 9.24 -5.33
CA HIS A 27 -11.61 9.19 -3.91
C HIS A 27 -10.77 8.12 -3.19
N GLY A 28 -10.05 8.52 -2.14
CA GLY A 28 -9.23 7.61 -1.34
C GLY A 28 -8.07 6.95 -2.07
N LEU A 29 -7.76 7.38 -3.30
CA LEU A 29 -6.86 6.68 -4.22
C LEU A 29 -7.13 5.16 -4.21
N THR A 30 -8.41 4.80 -4.30
CA THR A 30 -8.88 3.43 -4.08
C THR A 30 -8.56 2.54 -5.26
N ILE A 31 -7.99 1.35 -5.00
CA ILE A 31 -7.91 0.28 -6.01
C ILE A 31 -9.27 -0.42 -6.07
N HIS A 32 -10.09 -0.04 -7.04
CA HIS A 32 -11.44 -0.57 -7.22
C HIS A 32 -11.42 -2.02 -7.73
N LYS A 33 -10.59 -2.30 -8.74
CA LYS A 33 -10.41 -3.64 -9.33
C LYS A 33 -8.97 -3.94 -9.65
N VAL A 34 -8.59 -5.21 -9.55
CA VAL A 34 -7.33 -5.75 -10.09
C VAL A 34 -7.68 -6.92 -10.98
N ILE A 35 -7.60 -6.67 -12.28
CA ILE A 35 -8.05 -7.58 -13.32
C ILE A 35 -6.83 -8.33 -13.85
N VAL A 36 -6.85 -9.66 -13.74
CA VAL A 36 -5.82 -10.54 -14.27
C VAL A 36 -6.43 -11.57 -15.21
N GLN A 37 -5.69 -11.93 -16.26
CA GLN A 37 -6.09 -12.99 -17.17
C GLN A 37 -5.21 -14.23 -17.00
N VAL A 38 -5.82 -15.35 -16.63
CA VAL A 38 -5.14 -16.64 -16.41
C VAL A 38 -5.95 -17.74 -17.05
N ASN A 39 -5.31 -18.63 -17.82
CA ASN A 39 -5.96 -19.77 -18.49
C ASN A 39 -7.20 -19.39 -19.32
N GLY A 40 -7.15 -18.23 -19.99
CA GLY A 40 -8.26 -17.73 -20.81
C GLY A 40 -9.46 -17.17 -20.02
N LYS A 41 -9.35 -17.05 -18.70
CA LYS A 41 -10.38 -16.46 -17.83
C LYS A 41 -9.92 -15.13 -17.24
N THR A 42 -10.86 -14.24 -17.02
CA THR A 42 -10.66 -12.93 -16.38
C THR A 42 -11.07 -13.01 -14.91
N HIS A 43 -10.21 -12.49 -14.03
CA HIS A 43 -10.40 -12.51 -12.59
C HIS A 43 -10.22 -11.12 -12.02
N ASP A 44 -11.16 -10.67 -11.18
CA ASP A 44 -10.93 -9.58 -10.24
C ASP A 44 -10.46 -10.19 -8.91
N ILE A 45 -9.27 -9.80 -8.48
CA ILE A 45 -8.56 -10.44 -7.35
C ILE A 45 -8.49 -9.56 -6.10
N VAL A 46 -9.13 -8.39 -6.09
CA VAL A 46 -9.33 -7.60 -4.88
C VAL A 46 -10.77 -7.71 -4.39
N ILE A 47 -10.97 -7.61 -3.08
CA ILE A 47 -12.30 -7.57 -2.50
C ILE A 47 -12.83 -6.14 -2.51
N GLY A 48 -14.10 -5.95 -2.82
CA GLY A 48 -14.73 -4.62 -2.84
C GLY A 48 -16.16 -4.69 -3.37
N PRO A 49 -16.91 -3.58 -3.24
CA PRO A 49 -18.21 -3.45 -3.89
C PRO A 49 -18.07 -3.29 -5.41
N GLU A 50 -19.09 -3.73 -6.14
CA GLU A 50 -19.17 -3.59 -7.59
C GLU A 50 -19.43 -2.14 -8.02
N ASP A 51 -20.30 -1.40 -7.30
CA ASP A 51 -20.49 0.03 -7.54
C ASP A 51 -19.33 0.82 -6.92
N PRO A 52 -18.57 1.63 -7.69
CA PRO A 52 -17.50 2.47 -7.17
C PRO A 52 -17.91 3.35 -5.99
N LYS A 53 -19.16 3.83 -5.94
CA LYS A 53 -19.65 4.74 -4.88
C LYS A 53 -19.80 4.08 -3.53
N ASP A 54 -20.02 2.76 -3.51
CA ASP A 54 -20.21 2.00 -2.28
C ASP A 54 -18.91 1.86 -1.47
N HIS A 55 -17.74 2.14 -2.07
CA HIS A 55 -16.47 2.24 -1.33
C HIS A 55 -16.55 3.28 -0.19
N SER A 56 -17.40 4.30 -0.31
CA SER A 56 -17.63 5.30 0.74
C SER A 56 -18.28 4.73 2.02
N THR A 57 -18.92 3.56 1.92
CA THR A 57 -19.64 2.90 3.02
C THR A 57 -18.77 1.92 3.80
N ILE A 58 -17.57 1.59 3.28
CA ILE A 58 -16.66 0.58 3.84
C ILE A 58 -15.34 1.26 4.19
N LYS A 59 -15.01 1.33 5.48
CA LYS A 59 -13.77 1.98 5.93
C LYS A 59 -12.54 1.25 5.39
N TYR A 60 -11.59 2.02 4.86
CA TYR A 60 -10.23 1.60 4.48
C TYR A 60 -10.13 0.55 3.36
N MET A 61 -11.24 0.13 2.74
CA MET A 61 -11.21 -0.92 1.73
C MET A 61 -10.45 -0.46 0.48
N ASN A 62 -9.29 -1.06 0.24
CA ASN A 62 -8.42 -0.79 -0.91
C ASN A 62 -7.98 0.66 -1.06
N THR A 63 -8.06 1.49 -0.02
CA THR A 63 -7.71 2.91 -0.07
C THR A 63 -6.25 3.16 0.30
N ILE A 64 -5.72 4.32 -0.07
CA ILE A 64 -4.49 4.83 0.55
C ILE A 64 -4.80 5.23 2.00
N ILE A 65 -3.83 5.02 2.88
CA ILE A 65 -3.89 5.41 4.29
C ILE A 65 -2.82 6.45 4.60
N GLY A 66 -3.22 7.48 5.36
CA GLY A 66 -2.32 8.50 5.89
C GLY A 66 -3.10 9.58 6.67
N ARG A 67 -2.44 10.53 7.34
CA ARG A 67 -0.99 10.82 7.32
C ARG A 67 -0.13 9.75 8.01
N TYR A 68 -0.69 9.04 8.97
CA TYR A 68 -0.01 7.96 9.69
C TYR A 68 -0.87 6.68 9.72
N ALA A 69 -0.40 5.64 9.07
CA ALA A 69 -1.08 4.35 9.05
C ALA A 69 -1.00 3.62 10.39
N ASN A 70 -2.10 2.90 10.68
CA ASN A 70 -2.35 2.13 11.89
C ASN A 70 -2.48 3.02 13.14
N ARG A 71 -2.30 2.44 14.32
CA ARG A 71 -2.74 3.00 15.60
C ARG A 71 -1.70 3.91 16.24
N VAL A 72 -2.15 5.05 16.75
CA VAL A 72 -1.40 6.02 17.55
C VAL A 72 -2.21 6.35 18.81
N PRO A 73 -1.61 6.47 20.00
CA PRO A 73 -2.33 6.91 21.18
C PRO A 73 -2.94 8.30 20.96
N VAL A 74 -4.17 8.53 21.42
CA VAL A 74 -4.80 9.87 21.32
C VAL A 74 -4.08 10.87 22.21
N GLY A 75 -3.96 12.12 21.74
CA GLY A 75 -3.40 13.23 22.50
C GLY A 75 -2.17 13.85 21.84
N LYS A 76 -1.49 14.72 22.60
CA LYS A 76 -0.34 15.47 22.11
C LYS A 76 0.93 14.63 22.16
N HIS A 77 1.65 14.64 21.05
CA HIS A 77 2.93 13.96 20.87
C HIS A 77 3.97 14.96 20.42
N VAL A 78 5.20 14.76 20.87
CA VAL A 78 6.36 15.52 20.44
C VAL A 78 7.24 14.60 19.59
N VAL A 79 7.60 15.06 18.40
CA VAL A 79 8.49 14.35 17.48
C VAL A 79 9.74 15.18 17.27
N GLU A 80 10.88 14.50 17.24
CA GLU A 80 12.18 15.11 16.97
C GLU A 80 12.89 14.35 15.87
N LYS A 81 13.48 15.08 14.91
CA LYS A 81 14.39 14.51 13.93
C LYS A 81 15.45 15.53 13.55
N ASN A 82 16.72 15.14 13.63
CA ASN A 82 17.87 15.98 13.31
C ASN A 82 17.86 17.32 14.07
N GLY A 83 17.48 17.32 15.35
CA GLY A 83 17.41 18.52 16.19
C GLY A 83 16.25 19.49 15.86
N ILE A 84 15.31 19.09 15.00
CA ILE A 84 14.07 19.83 14.75
C ILE A 84 12.95 19.15 15.54
N THR A 85 12.27 19.91 16.38
CA THR A 85 11.20 19.43 17.26
C THR A 85 9.87 20.05 16.86
N THR A 86 8.85 19.21 16.70
CA THR A 86 7.47 19.63 16.40
C THR A 86 6.51 18.82 17.28
N SER A 87 5.36 19.38 17.62
CA SER A 87 4.28 18.65 18.28
C SER A 87 3.12 18.42 17.33
N PHE A 88 2.40 17.29 17.47
CA PHE A 88 1.13 17.04 16.79
C PHE A 88 0.11 16.47 17.79
N GLU A 89 -1.17 16.49 17.47
CA GLU A 89 -2.24 15.96 18.31
C GLU A 89 -3.02 14.87 17.56
N ALA A 90 -2.84 13.60 17.96
CA ALA A 90 -3.55 12.49 17.35
C ALA A 90 -5.01 12.47 17.81
N LEU A 91 -5.96 12.53 16.88
CA LEU A 91 -7.39 12.54 17.15
C LEU A 91 -7.99 11.13 17.19
N GLY A 92 -8.85 10.84 18.17
CA GLY A 92 -9.48 9.53 18.33
C GLY A 92 -10.59 9.26 17.31
N ASN A 93 -10.57 8.09 16.69
CA ASN A 93 -11.59 7.64 15.72
C ASN A 93 -11.89 6.13 15.79
N GLU A 94 -11.01 5.33 16.40
CA GLU A 94 -11.30 3.93 16.78
C GLU A 94 -11.85 3.87 18.20
N SER A 95 -11.26 4.64 19.13
CA SER A 95 -11.74 4.80 20.50
C SER A 95 -11.28 6.14 21.09
N PRO A 96 -11.74 6.55 22.28
CA PRO A 96 -11.23 7.75 22.94
C PRO A 96 -9.72 7.74 23.23
N LYS A 97 -9.08 6.56 23.17
CA LYS A 97 -7.64 6.40 23.45
C LYS A 97 -6.82 6.05 22.22
N VAL A 98 -7.46 5.72 21.08
CA VAL A 98 -6.77 5.23 19.88
C VAL A 98 -7.20 6.02 18.65
N SER A 99 -6.21 6.68 18.04
CA SER A 99 -6.26 7.22 16.69
C SER A 99 -5.81 6.13 15.73
N LEU A 100 -6.55 5.93 14.64
CA LEU A 100 -6.34 4.88 13.66
C LEU A 100 -6.28 5.50 12.26
N HIS A 101 -5.30 5.08 11.46
CA HIS A 101 -5.23 5.37 10.03
C HIS A 101 -5.29 6.86 9.68
N GLY A 102 -4.67 7.70 10.51
CA GLY A 102 -4.55 9.14 10.26
C GLY A 102 -5.68 9.99 10.84
N GLY A 103 -6.64 9.39 11.55
CA GLY A 103 -7.69 10.12 12.28
C GLY A 103 -9.06 10.04 11.63
N PRO A 104 -10.04 10.85 12.10
CA PRO A 104 -11.43 10.79 11.64
C PRO A 104 -11.63 10.94 10.13
N GLU A 105 -10.89 11.86 9.49
CA GLU A 105 -10.97 12.18 8.07
C GLU A 105 -9.59 12.03 7.41
N GLY A 106 -9.07 10.80 7.45
CA GLY A 106 -7.77 10.41 6.87
C GLY A 106 -7.73 10.44 5.34
N PHE A 107 -6.58 10.07 4.76
CA PHE A 107 -6.35 10.15 3.31
C PHE A 107 -7.25 9.23 2.48
N ASP A 108 -7.84 8.22 3.10
CA ASP A 108 -8.84 7.31 2.52
C ASP A 108 -10.15 8.01 2.13
N ARG A 109 -10.43 9.16 2.75
CA ARG A 109 -11.66 9.94 2.53
C ARG A 109 -11.43 11.19 1.67
N ARG A 110 -10.20 11.40 1.21
CA ARG A 110 -9.82 12.58 0.43
C ARG A 110 -9.94 12.33 -1.06
N ILE A 111 -10.26 13.38 -1.81
CA ILE A 111 -10.26 13.33 -3.28
C ILE A 111 -8.86 13.70 -3.77
N TRP A 112 -8.19 12.73 -4.39
CA TRP A 112 -6.88 12.89 -5.00
C TRP A 112 -7.01 13.50 -6.39
N GLN A 113 -6.17 14.50 -6.68
CA GLN A 113 -6.20 15.19 -7.97
C GLN A 113 -5.27 14.48 -8.95
N LYS A 114 -5.84 13.93 -10.03
CA LYS A 114 -5.05 13.39 -11.15
C LYS A 114 -4.33 14.54 -11.87
N PHE A 115 -3.02 14.39 -12.09
CA PHE A 115 -2.31 15.28 -13.00
C PHE A 115 -2.74 15.02 -14.45
N THR A 116 -3.06 16.08 -15.18
CA THR A 116 -3.33 16.03 -16.62
C THR A 116 -2.06 16.25 -17.45
N ARG A 117 -1.06 16.93 -16.89
CA ARG A 117 0.24 17.18 -17.50
C ARG A 117 1.33 16.80 -16.51
N LEU A 118 2.29 16.01 -16.97
CA LEU A 118 3.42 15.59 -16.14
C LEU A 118 4.40 16.75 -15.83
N ASP A 119 4.37 17.83 -16.61
CA ASP A 119 5.16 19.05 -16.33
C ASP A 119 4.78 19.74 -15.01
N ASP A 120 3.56 19.52 -14.52
CA ASP A 120 3.05 20.13 -13.29
C ASP A 120 3.48 19.37 -12.01
N VAL A 121 4.10 18.20 -12.19
CA VAL A 121 4.55 17.30 -11.11
C VAL A 121 5.82 17.86 -10.47
N LYS A 122 5.86 17.90 -9.14
CA LYS A 122 6.87 18.64 -8.35
C LYS A 122 7.83 17.75 -7.59
N LEU A 123 7.42 16.53 -7.24
CA LEU A 123 8.19 15.62 -6.38
C LEU A 123 8.88 14.52 -7.19
N PHE A 124 8.73 14.49 -8.51
CA PHE A 124 9.46 13.59 -9.42
C PHE A 124 10.54 14.33 -10.20
N THR A 125 11.68 13.68 -10.40
CA THR A 125 12.79 14.25 -11.17
C THR A 125 12.44 14.27 -12.66
N LYS A 126 13.10 15.15 -13.44
CA LYS A 126 12.90 15.22 -14.89
C LYS A 126 13.14 13.87 -15.60
N ALA A 127 14.15 13.11 -15.17
CA ALA A 127 14.45 11.79 -15.72
C ALA A 127 13.33 10.78 -15.44
N GLU A 128 12.76 10.81 -14.23
CA GLU A 128 11.61 9.96 -13.88
C GLU A 128 10.38 10.35 -14.68
N ILE A 129 10.09 11.64 -14.80
CA ILE A 129 8.99 12.14 -15.64
C ILE A 129 9.15 11.69 -17.09
N GLN A 130 10.35 11.78 -17.66
CA GLN A 130 10.63 11.29 -19.00
C GLN A 130 10.40 9.78 -19.11
N SER A 131 10.85 8.99 -18.13
CA SER A 131 10.62 7.54 -18.10
C SER A 131 9.16 7.16 -17.96
N ILE A 132 8.36 7.96 -17.23
CA ILE A 132 6.92 7.77 -17.07
C ILE A 132 6.19 8.13 -18.36
N ALA A 133 6.55 9.27 -18.97
CA ALA A 133 5.98 9.76 -20.23
C ALA A 133 6.29 8.84 -21.43
N ALA A 134 7.40 8.10 -21.39
CA ALA A 134 7.74 7.11 -22.41
C ALA A 134 6.82 5.87 -22.38
N ARG A 135 6.00 5.72 -21.33
CA ARG A 135 5.00 4.65 -21.23
C ARG A 135 3.72 5.12 -21.91
N THR A 136 2.85 4.18 -22.30
CA THR A 136 1.53 4.53 -22.82
C THR A 136 0.71 5.23 -21.75
N ASP A 137 -0.03 6.28 -22.12
CA ASP A 137 -0.88 7.11 -21.22
C ASP A 137 -1.83 6.28 -20.34
N ALA A 138 -2.22 5.09 -20.80
CA ALA A 138 -3.09 4.17 -20.08
C ALA A 138 -2.36 3.26 -19.05
N SER A 139 -1.07 3.47 -18.75
CA SER A 139 -0.31 2.59 -17.85
C SER A 139 0.29 3.27 -16.64
N ALA A 140 0.30 4.61 -16.59
CA ALA A 140 0.89 5.38 -15.51
C ALA A 140 0.13 6.69 -15.28
N VAL A 141 -0.17 7.01 -14.01
CA VAL A 141 -0.81 8.27 -13.62
C VAL A 141 -0.23 8.72 -12.29
N ILE A 142 0.01 10.02 -12.16
CA ILE A 142 0.38 10.64 -10.89
C ILE A 142 -0.84 11.38 -10.34
N PHE A 143 -1.08 11.20 -9.05
CA PHE A 143 -2.10 11.89 -8.29
C PHE A 143 -1.47 12.79 -7.24
N SER A 144 -2.14 13.85 -6.82
CA SER A 144 -1.69 14.70 -5.72
C SER A 144 -2.76 14.91 -4.66
N LEU A 145 -2.30 15.16 -3.44
CA LEU A 145 -3.11 15.58 -2.30
C LEU A 145 -2.33 16.61 -1.50
N THR A 146 -2.99 17.66 -1.04
CA THR A 146 -2.44 18.59 -0.05
C THR A 146 -3.19 18.40 1.26
N SER A 147 -2.47 18.04 2.31
CA SER A 147 -2.96 17.96 3.69
C SER A 147 -2.46 19.21 4.41
N PRO A 148 -3.32 20.18 4.73
CA PRO A 148 -2.90 21.46 5.32
C PRO A 148 -2.27 21.25 6.71
N ASP A 149 -1.56 22.28 7.18
CA ASP A 149 -1.14 22.34 8.58
C ASP A 149 -2.33 22.16 9.54
N GLY A 150 -2.15 21.33 10.56
CA GLY A 150 -3.18 20.96 11.53
C GLY A 150 -4.22 19.94 11.03
N ASP A 151 -4.12 19.44 9.79
CA ASP A 151 -5.05 18.42 9.27
C ASP A 151 -5.01 17.15 10.11
N GLN A 152 -6.16 16.76 10.66
CA GLN A 152 -6.30 15.68 11.65
C GLN A 152 -5.35 15.83 12.85
N GLY A 153 -4.95 17.07 13.17
CA GLY A 153 -4.04 17.43 14.25
C GLY A 153 -2.54 17.25 13.93
N TYR A 154 -2.19 16.91 12.68
CA TYR A 154 -0.80 16.79 12.24
C TYR A 154 -0.23 18.13 11.76
N SER A 155 0.92 18.51 12.32
CA SER A 155 1.59 19.77 12.00
C SER A 155 2.31 19.74 10.66
N GLY A 156 2.35 20.90 10.00
CA GLY A 156 2.95 21.16 8.71
C GLY A 156 2.05 20.81 7.53
N THR A 157 1.99 21.69 6.53
CA THR A 157 1.32 21.40 5.26
C THR A 157 2.11 20.34 4.50
N LEU A 158 1.53 19.15 4.35
CA LEU A 158 2.12 18.03 3.64
C LEU A 158 1.56 17.95 2.21
N TYR A 159 2.43 18.16 1.22
CA TYR A 159 2.12 17.92 -0.18
C TYR A 159 2.54 16.51 -0.59
N LEU A 160 1.63 15.75 -1.20
CA LEU A 160 1.86 14.39 -1.64
C LEU A 160 1.68 14.27 -3.15
N GLU A 161 2.52 13.43 -3.74
CA GLU A 161 2.34 12.93 -5.10
C GLU A 161 2.50 11.41 -5.10
N THR A 162 1.53 10.72 -5.68
CA THR A 162 1.50 9.26 -5.74
C THR A 162 1.44 8.82 -7.19
N LEU A 163 2.47 8.10 -7.64
CA LEU A 163 2.47 7.41 -8.92
C LEU A 163 1.78 6.05 -8.76
N VAL A 164 0.82 5.76 -9.64
CA VAL A 164 0.31 4.42 -9.87
C VAL A 164 0.70 4.01 -11.28
N VAL A 165 1.42 2.90 -11.42
CA VAL A 165 1.92 2.43 -12.72
C VAL A 165 1.88 0.91 -12.84
N LEU A 166 1.50 0.42 -14.03
CA LEU A 166 1.64 -0.98 -14.40
C LEU A 166 2.96 -1.19 -15.14
N VAL A 167 3.71 -2.21 -14.75
CA VAL A 167 5.00 -2.60 -15.34
C VAL A 167 4.89 -3.98 -15.99
N PRO A 168 5.23 -4.13 -17.28
CA PRO A 168 5.21 -5.44 -17.93
C PRO A 168 6.24 -6.38 -17.31
N PRO A 169 6.02 -7.70 -17.40
CA PRO A 169 6.99 -8.69 -16.92
C PRO A 169 8.30 -8.55 -17.69
N VAL A 170 9.42 -8.84 -17.02
CA VAL A 170 10.71 -8.99 -17.70
C VAL A 170 10.62 -10.29 -18.49
N LYS A 171 10.98 -10.31 -19.79
CA LYS A 171 10.87 -11.53 -20.60
C LYS A 171 11.50 -12.72 -19.85
N PRO A 172 10.73 -13.75 -19.49
CA PRO A 172 11.29 -14.89 -18.78
C PRO A 172 12.19 -15.68 -19.73
N ASP A 173 13.34 -16.11 -19.22
CA ASP A 173 14.14 -17.15 -19.88
C ASP A 173 13.25 -18.39 -20.03
N LEU A 174 12.97 -18.79 -21.28
CA LEU A 174 12.10 -19.90 -21.65
C LEU A 174 12.63 -21.27 -21.19
N SER A 175 13.81 -21.32 -20.56
CA SER A 175 14.46 -22.54 -20.11
C SER A 175 13.81 -23.15 -18.86
N THR A 176 13.07 -22.38 -18.05
CA THR A 176 12.42 -22.92 -16.85
C THR A 176 11.08 -22.23 -16.51
N VAL A 177 10.15 -23.02 -15.97
CA VAL A 177 9.03 -22.65 -15.06
C VAL A 177 7.60 -22.69 -15.62
N SER A 178 6.78 -23.46 -14.89
CA SER A 178 5.33 -23.62 -14.92
C SER A 178 4.51 -22.41 -14.42
N ARG A 179 5.05 -21.19 -14.42
CA ARG A 179 4.39 -19.97 -13.89
C ARG A 179 4.38 -18.85 -14.92
N HIS A 180 3.25 -18.15 -14.99
CA HIS A 180 3.06 -17.00 -15.88
C HIS A 180 3.30 -15.71 -15.10
N GLU A 181 4.28 -14.90 -15.51
CA GLU A 181 4.45 -13.53 -14.99
C GLU A 181 3.53 -12.58 -15.74
N LEU A 182 2.62 -11.91 -15.02
CA LEU A 182 1.61 -11.03 -15.63
C LEU A 182 2.03 -9.56 -15.69
N GLY A 183 3.08 -9.19 -14.95
CA GLY A 183 3.53 -7.82 -14.72
C GLY A 183 3.51 -7.44 -13.24
N SER A 184 3.56 -6.14 -12.96
CA SER A 184 3.55 -5.60 -11.60
C SER A 184 2.70 -4.34 -11.52
N ILE A 185 1.97 -4.19 -10.41
CA ILE A 185 1.39 -2.92 -9.99
C ILE A 185 2.43 -2.25 -9.08
N VAL A 186 2.86 -1.04 -9.44
CA VAL A 186 3.81 -0.26 -8.63
C VAL A 186 3.12 1.02 -8.18
N ILE A 187 3.12 1.25 -6.87
CA ILE A 187 2.64 2.49 -6.25
C ILE A 187 3.84 3.16 -5.58
N VAL A 188 4.13 4.41 -5.95
CA VAL A 188 5.23 5.20 -5.37
C VAL A 188 4.63 6.40 -4.67
N TYR A 189 4.79 6.46 -3.35
CA TYR A 189 4.39 7.61 -2.55
C TYR A 189 5.56 8.58 -2.39
N ARG A 190 5.34 9.86 -2.70
CA ARG A 190 6.26 10.96 -2.37
C ARG A 190 5.52 12.00 -1.56
N ALA A 191 6.21 12.54 -0.57
CA ALA A 191 5.65 13.57 0.28
C ALA A 191 6.71 14.59 0.69
N LYS A 192 6.31 15.85 0.81
CA LYS A 192 7.18 16.95 1.21
C LYS A 192 6.37 17.97 2.02
N LEU A 193 6.95 18.48 3.10
CA LEU A 193 6.41 19.67 3.78
C LEU A 193 6.61 20.89 2.88
N VAL A 194 5.55 21.65 2.66
CA VAL A 194 5.51 22.87 1.83
C VAL A 194 4.99 24.05 2.64
N ASP A 195 5.06 25.25 2.06
CA ASP A 195 4.59 26.50 2.67
C ASP A 195 5.25 26.82 4.03
N LEU A 196 6.47 26.33 4.22
CA LEU A 196 7.30 26.68 5.38
C LEU A 196 7.86 28.10 5.22
N PRO A 197 7.78 28.94 6.26
CA PRO A 197 8.46 30.23 6.28
C PRO A 197 9.97 30.10 6.02
N GLU A 198 10.55 31.11 5.37
CA GLU A 198 11.98 31.11 5.04
C GLU A 198 12.85 30.91 6.29
N GLY A 199 13.81 29.98 6.21
CA GLY A 199 14.68 29.62 7.33
C GLY A 199 14.05 28.69 8.39
N GLN A 200 12.73 28.47 8.36
CA GLN A 200 12.06 27.56 9.28
C GLN A 200 12.19 26.11 8.81
N LYS A 201 12.39 25.21 9.78
CA LYS A 201 12.38 23.77 9.55
C LYS A 201 11.30 23.16 10.42
N GLU A 202 10.61 22.17 9.88
CA GLU A 202 9.57 21.43 10.56
C GLU A 202 9.70 19.94 10.25
N VAL A 203 9.18 19.11 11.15
CA VAL A 203 9.08 17.66 10.97
C VAL A 203 7.66 17.21 11.27
N THR A 204 7.16 16.25 10.51
CA THR A 204 5.83 15.66 10.71
C THR A 204 5.96 14.14 10.60
N PRO A 205 5.26 13.35 11.43
CA PRO A 205 5.24 11.91 11.26
C PRO A 205 4.47 11.54 9.99
N ILE A 206 4.99 10.58 9.24
CA ILE A 206 4.36 10.07 8.03
C ILE A 206 4.55 8.56 7.94
N ASN A 207 3.46 7.84 7.68
CA ASN A 207 3.46 6.41 7.42
C ASN A 207 2.32 6.11 6.45
N LEU A 208 2.64 5.78 5.20
CA LEU A 208 1.67 5.60 4.13
C LEU A 208 1.63 4.14 3.69
N THR A 209 0.43 3.66 3.35
CA THR A 209 0.24 2.31 2.78
C THR A 209 -1.01 2.27 1.93
N GLN A 210 -1.16 1.21 1.13
CA GLN A 210 -2.42 0.83 0.51
C GLN A 210 -3.09 -0.26 1.35
N HIS A 211 -4.35 -0.07 1.72
CA HIS A 211 -5.12 -1.00 2.54
C HIS A 211 -5.97 -1.96 1.67
N TRP A 212 -5.32 -2.60 0.72
CA TRP A 212 -5.95 -3.55 -0.21
C TRP A 212 -6.17 -4.95 0.37
N GLY A 213 -7.36 -5.49 0.13
CA GLY A 213 -7.72 -6.86 0.44
C GLY A 213 -7.70 -7.72 -0.82
N PHE A 214 -6.91 -8.78 -0.83
CA PHE A 214 -6.86 -9.72 -1.93
C PHE A 214 -7.70 -10.96 -1.66
N ASN A 215 -8.29 -11.50 -2.72
CA ASN A 215 -8.88 -12.83 -2.74
C ASN A 215 -8.66 -13.44 -4.12
N LEU A 216 -7.70 -14.37 -4.23
CA LEU A 216 -7.30 -14.92 -5.53
C LEU A 216 -8.24 -16.04 -6.00
N ASP A 217 -9.16 -16.49 -5.14
CA ASP A 217 -10.09 -17.59 -5.42
C ASP A 217 -11.46 -17.13 -5.91
N VAL A 218 -11.75 -15.82 -5.96
CA VAL A 218 -13.10 -15.25 -6.18
C VAL A 218 -13.76 -15.76 -7.47
N SER A 219 -12.97 -16.01 -8.53
CA SER A 219 -13.49 -16.38 -9.85
C SER A 219 -13.19 -17.83 -10.27
N MET A 220 -12.82 -18.71 -9.34
CA MET A 220 -12.80 -20.16 -9.59
C MET A 220 -14.20 -20.77 -9.37
N GLN A 221 -14.81 -21.26 -10.46
CA GLN A 221 -16.23 -21.65 -10.53
C GLN A 221 -16.58 -23.03 -9.89
N ASP A 222 -15.63 -23.79 -9.37
CA ASP A 222 -15.86 -25.21 -9.00
C ASP A 222 -16.68 -25.43 -7.72
N TRP A 223 -17.10 -24.37 -7.02
CA TRP A 223 -17.83 -24.55 -5.75
C TRP A 223 -19.31 -24.91 -5.92
N ARG A 224 -19.97 -24.56 -7.03
CA ARG A 224 -21.43 -24.78 -7.21
C ARG A 224 -21.83 -26.27 -7.21
N ARG A 225 -20.88 -27.21 -7.25
CA ARG A 225 -21.17 -28.66 -7.29
C ARG A 225 -21.04 -29.40 -5.95
N ASN A 226 -20.50 -28.80 -4.89
CA ASN A 226 -20.17 -29.57 -3.66
C ASN A 226 -20.90 -29.16 -2.37
N THR A 227 -21.95 -28.35 -2.44
CA THR A 227 -22.83 -28.11 -1.28
C THR A 227 -24.12 -28.93 -1.38
N GLN A 228 -24.00 -30.25 -1.28
CA GLN A 228 -25.06 -31.04 -0.65
C GLN A 228 -24.67 -31.21 0.82
N GLY A 229 -25.28 -30.42 1.71
CA GLY A 229 -25.36 -30.78 3.13
C GLY A 229 -24.85 -29.80 4.18
N PHE A 230 -24.38 -28.59 3.84
CA PHE A 230 -24.07 -27.58 4.86
C PHE A 230 -24.83 -26.27 4.61
N GLU A 231 -25.56 -25.86 5.64
CA GLU A 231 -26.51 -24.75 5.65
C GLU A 231 -25.91 -23.44 5.16
N SER A 232 -26.76 -22.68 4.47
CA SER A 232 -26.49 -21.35 3.95
C SER A 232 -26.14 -20.36 5.07
N ARG A 233 -24.85 -20.10 5.26
CA ARG A 233 -24.35 -18.80 5.71
C ARG A 233 -23.19 -18.40 4.82
N PHE A 234 -23.26 -17.19 4.26
CA PHE A 234 -22.18 -16.60 3.47
C PHE A 234 -20.95 -16.41 4.37
N ASP A 235 -20.12 -17.46 4.48
CA ASP A 235 -18.85 -17.41 5.21
C ASP A 235 -17.70 -17.14 4.23
N TYR A 236 -17.39 -15.85 4.03
CA TYR A 236 -16.21 -15.43 3.27
C TYR A 236 -14.89 -15.85 3.94
N ARG A 237 -14.89 -16.29 5.22
CA ARG A 237 -13.68 -16.72 5.94
C ARG A 237 -13.16 -18.08 5.51
N GLY A 238 -13.98 -18.90 4.82
CA GLY A 238 -13.58 -20.24 4.38
C GLY A 238 -12.57 -20.26 3.23
N LYS A 239 -12.45 -19.18 2.44
CA LYS A 239 -11.68 -19.17 1.18
C LYS A 239 -10.22 -18.74 1.34
N LEU A 240 -9.94 -17.70 2.14
CA LEU A 240 -8.56 -17.27 2.44
C LEU A 240 -7.72 -18.38 3.10
N ARG A 241 -8.36 -19.31 3.81
CA ARG A 241 -7.72 -20.39 4.56
C ARG A 241 -6.91 -21.37 3.71
N LEU A 242 -7.20 -21.48 2.41
CA LEU A 242 -6.51 -22.42 1.51
C LEU A 242 -5.22 -21.85 0.90
N HIS A 243 -5.04 -20.54 0.93
CA HIS A 243 -3.80 -19.92 0.45
C HIS A 243 -2.63 -20.33 1.35
N CYS A 244 -1.43 -20.45 0.79
CA CYS A 244 -0.21 -20.54 1.59
C CYS A 244 0.38 -19.14 1.76
N PHE A 245 0.75 -18.78 2.98
CA PHE A 245 1.75 -17.75 3.20
C PHE A 245 3.15 -18.37 3.01
N SER A 246 3.44 -19.11 1.93
CA SER A 246 4.79 -19.68 1.77
C SER A 246 5.29 -19.90 0.34
N TYR A 247 6.58 -19.56 0.23
CA TYR A 247 7.68 -20.12 -0.56
C TYR A 247 7.52 -20.34 -2.07
N SER A 248 8.34 -19.60 -2.82
CA SER A 248 8.86 -19.96 -4.13
C SER A 248 10.38 -19.99 -4.03
N GLN A 249 11.03 -21.11 -4.38
CA GLN A 249 12.49 -21.30 -4.33
C GLN A 249 13.31 -20.31 -5.19
N VAL A 250 12.66 -19.44 -5.98
CA VAL A 250 13.35 -18.60 -6.98
C VAL A 250 13.03 -17.11 -6.80
N SER A 251 12.25 -16.74 -5.79
CA SER A 251 12.05 -15.34 -5.40
C SER A 251 12.22 -15.24 -3.88
N ASN A 252 13.33 -14.64 -3.42
CA ASN A 252 13.64 -14.33 -2.03
C ASN A 252 12.68 -13.29 -1.43
N VAL A 253 11.37 -13.54 -1.47
CA VAL A 253 10.34 -12.75 -0.78
C VAL A 253 9.45 -13.75 -0.04
N ALA A 254 10.05 -14.39 0.94
CA ALA A 254 9.29 -14.97 2.03
C ALA A 254 8.83 -13.82 2.96
N TYR A 255 7.72 -14.03 3.67
CA TYR A 255 7.40 -13.27 4.88
C TYR A 255 8.44 -13.64 5.94
N GLN A 256 9.68 -13.16 5.77
CA GLN A 256 10.75 -13.37 6.74
C GLN A 256 10.56 -12.33 7.84
N ALA A 257 9.67 -12.66 8.75
CA ALA A 257 9.52 -11.94 10.00
C ALA A 257 9.92 -12.88 11.13
N SER A 258 10.98 -12.52 11.83
CA SER A 258 11.40 -13.24 13.04
C SER A 258 10.59 -12.80 14.26
N HIS A 259 10.00 -11.60 14.21
CA HIS A 259 9.31 -10.99 15.33
C HIS A 259 8.00 -10.30 14.89
N ILE A 260 7.10 -10.15 15.85
CA ILE A 260 5.94 -9.26 15.77
C ILE A 260 5.99 -8.19 16.86
N ALA A 261 5.30 -7.06 16.65
CA ALA A 261 5.06 -6.12 17.74
C ALA A 261 4.11 -6.77 18.76
N GLU A 262 4.48 -6.74 20.04
CA GLU A 262 3.56 -7.13 21.11
C GLU A 262 2.51 -6.03 21.31
N LEU A 263 1.24 -6.43 21.38
CA LEU A 263 0.11 -5.51 21.45
C LEU A 263 -0.54 -5.50 22.83
N GLN A 264 -0.98 -4.32 23.24
CA GLN A 264 -1.87 -4.10 24.37
C GLN A 264 -3.31 -4.51 23.99
N PRO A 265 -4.25 -4.67 24.95
CA PRO A 265 -5.65 -5.01 24.65
C PRO A 265 -6.39 -4.03 23.72
N ASN A 266 -5.90 -2.80 23.59
CA ASN A 266 -6.41 -1.79 22.66
C ASN A 266 -5.67 -1.76 21.32
N SER A 267 -4.88 -2.80 21.02
CA SER A 267 -4.10 -2.96 19.79
C SER A 267 -3.00 -1.90 19.58
N LEU A 268 -2.69 -1.09 20.59
CA LEU A 268 -1.47 -0.26 20.58
C LEU A 268 -0.25 -1.11 20.92
N PRO A 269 0.93 -0.83 20.33
CA PRO A 269 2.14 -1.55 20.66
C PRO A 269 2.55 -1.32 22.13
N THR A 270 3.10 -2.33 22.79
CA THR A 270 3.73 -2.20 24.11
C THR A 270 5.11 -1.54 24.04
N GLY A 271 5.68 -1.46 22.82
CA GLY A 271 7.06 -1.06 22.56
C GLY A 271 8.03 -2.23 22.50
N ARG A 272 7.57 -3.47 22.74
CA ARG A 272 8.38 -4.69 22.59
C ARG A 272 8.09 -5.39 21.27
N CYS A 273 9.10 -6.05 20.73
CA CYS A 273 8.95 -7.04 19.67
C CYS A 273 9.21 -8.43 20.26
N ILE A 274 8.31 -9.37 20.04
CA ILE A 274 8.42 -10.75 20.51
C ILE A 274 8.65 -11.69 19.31
N PRO A 275 9.38 -12.80 19.48
CA PRO A 275 9.53 -13.78 18.41
C PRO A 275 8.18 -14.30 17.92
N VAL A 276 8.04 -14.56 16.60
CA VAL A 276 6.81 -15.14 16.03
C VAL A 276 6.42 -16.48 16.66
N ALA A 277 7.40 -17.21 17.20
CA ALA A 277 7.20 -18.48 17.89
C ALA A 277 6.57 -18.34 19.28
N GLU A 278 6.70 -17.16 19.92
CA GLU A 278 6.14 -16.88 21.25
C GLU A 278 4.75 -16.23 21.16
N ALA A 279 4.41 -15.66 20.01
CA ALA A 279 3.12 -15.05 19.73
C ALA A 279 1.95 -16.02 19.90
N ASP A 280 0.76 -15.47 20.21
CA ASP A 280 -0.49 -16.23 20.38
C ASP A 280 -0.33 -17.45 21.30
N ASN A 281 0.27 -17.23 22.48
CA ASN A 281 0.56 -18.30 23.46
C ASN A 281 1.37 -19.46 22.87
N SER A 282 2.31 -19.16 21.98
CA SER A 282 3.12 -20.15 21.28
C SER A 282 2.31 -21.15 20.44
N SER A 283 1.16 -20.73 19.90
CA SER A 283 0.31 -21.57 19.04
C SER A 283 0.97 -21.98 17.71
N GLY A 284 2.06 -21.29 17.33
CA GLY A 284 2.69 -21.44 16.02
C GLY A 284 1.92 -20.74 14.88
N ALA A 285 0.83 -20.02 15.19
CA ALA A 285 0.00 -19.36 14.18
C ALA A 285 0.75 -18.35 13.32
N HIS A 286 1.79 -17.71 13.84
CA HIS A 286 2.57 -16.67 13.14
C HIS A 286 3.82 -17.21 12.44
N ILE A 287 4.04 -18.53 12.42
CA ILE A 287 5.13 -19.19 11.69
C ILE A 287 4.65 -19.50 10.27
N HIS A 288 5.17 -18.78 9.28
CA HIS A 288 4.69 -18.80 7.88
C HIS A 288 5.71 -19.42 6.90
N ASP A 289 6.40 -20.49 7.28
CA ASP A 289 7.44 -21.11 6.45
C ASP A 289 6.89 -22.09 5.40
N THR A 290 5.83 -22.83 5.73
CA THR A 290 5.31 -23.96 4.95
C THR A 290 3.80 -24.15 5.05
N LYS A 291 3.12 -23.41 5.94
CA LYS A 291 1.71 -23.65 6.28
C LYS A 291 0.73 -22.86 5.41
N ARG A 292 -0.50 -23.38 5.29
CA ARG A 292 -1.64 -22.59 4.76
C ARG A 292 -2.06 -21.54 5.77
N ILE A 293 -2.67 -20.45 5.30
CA ILE A 293 -3.27 -19.42 6.16
C ILE A 293 -4.21 -20.07 7.17
N GLY A 294 -5.04 -21.01 6.71
CA GLY A 294 -6.03 -21.70 7.54
C GLY A 294 -5.45 -22.68 8.55
N ASP A 295 -4.22 -23.14 8.34
CA ASP A 295 -3.54 -24.03 9.29
C ASP A 295 -3.08 -23.19 10.47
N LEU A 296 -3.47 -23.58 11.70
CA LEU A 296 -3.17 -22.81 12.91
C LEU A 296 -3.67 -21.36 12.82
N PHE A 297 -4.85 -21.14 12.21
CA PHE A 297 -5.45 -19.81 12.11
C PHE A 297 -5.88 -19.31 13.50
N PRO A 298 -5.43 -18.13 13.96
CA PRO A 298 -5.85 -17.59 15.25
C PRO A 298 -7.36 -17.41 15.29
N GLY A 299 -7.99 -17.62 16.45
CA GLY A 299 -9.44 -17.49 16.61
C GLY A 299 -9.98 -16.11 16.20
N ALA A 300 -9.19 -15.05 16.42
CA ALA A 300 -9.51 -13.67 16.05
C ALA A 300 -9.05 -13.28 14.62
N GLY A 301 -8.29 -14.15 13.94
CA GLY A 301 -7.57 -13.81 12.72
C GLY A 301 -6.23 -13.11 12.99
N TYR A 302 -5.60 -12.62 11.92
CA TYR A 302 -4.35 -11.88 11.98
C TYR A 302 -4.62 -10.37 11.92
N ASP A 303 -4.06 -9.60 12.86
CA ASP A 303 -4.05 -8.12 12.86
C ASP A 303 -2.75 -7.62 13.53
N ASP A 304 -1.62 -8.13 13.03
CA ASP A 304 -0.32 -8.00 13.69
C ASP A 304 0.72 -7.28 12.81
N TYR A 305 1.70 -6.68 13.46
CA TYR A 305 2.83 -6.03 12.80
C TYR A 305 4.01 -6.97 12.78
N TYR A 306 4.43 -7.35 11.59
CA TYR A 306 5.58 -8.21 11.40
C TYR A 306 6.83 -7.39 11.14
N LEU A 307 7.87 -7.62 11.93
CA LEU A 307 9.18 -7.04 11.70
C LEU A 307 9.87 -7.81 10.57
N LEU A 308 9.82 -7.24 9.36
CA LEU A 308 10.47 -7.82 8.19
C LEU A 308 11.99 -7.76 8.36
N SER A 309 12.67 -8.85 8.00
CA SER A 309 14.13 -8.89 7.96
C SER A 309 14.68 -7.79 7.03
N PRO A 310 15.79 -7.14 7.41
CA PRO A 310 16.48 -6.23 6.51
C PRO A 310 16.80 -6.92 5.20
N ARG A 311 16.51 -6.27 4.07
CA ARG A 311 16.95 -6.77 2.76
C ARG A 311 18.47 -6.59 2.67
N SER A 312 19.21 -7.70 2.69
CA SER A 312 20.68 -7.73 2.76
C SER A 312 21.38 -7.22 1.49
N ASP A 313 20.66 -7.15 0.38
CA ASP A 313 21.11 -6.72 -0.95
C ASP A 313 20.79 -5.25 -1.27
N LEU A 314 19.81 -4.68 -0.57
CA LEU A 314 19.45 -3.28 -0.68
C LEU A 314 20.31 -2.47 0.29
N LYS A 315 21.43 -1.95 -0.21
CA LYS A 315 21.99 -0.68 0.31
C LYS A 315 20.97 0.44 0.01
N LEU A 316 19.86 0.44 0.75
CA LEU A 316 19.02 1.62 0.88
C LEU A 316 19.88 2.62 1.64
N VAL A 317 20.67 3.39 0.91
CA VAL A 317 21.13 4.68 1.39
C VAL A 317 19.83 5.40 1.75
N SER A 318 19.54 5.55 3.04
CA SER A 318 18.48 6.42 3.56
C SER A 318 18.35 7.61 2.62
N PRO A 319 17.16 7.96 2.09
CA PRO A 319 17.01 8.79 0.90
C PRO A 319 18.08 9.87 0.89
N HIS A 320 19.00 9.75 -0.07
CA HIS A 320 20.16 10.63 -0.18
C HIS A 320 19.60 12.05 -0.26
N ARG A 321 19.69 12.81 0.84
CA ARG A 321 19.42 14.23 0.77
C ARG A 321 20.56 14.79 -0.05
N ILE A 322 20.27 15.23 -1.26
CA ILE A 322 21.15 16.14 -1.99
C ILE A 322 20.79 17.53 -1.45
N PRO A 323 21.67 18.18 -0.68
CA PRO A 323 21.51 19.58 -0.32
C PRO A 323 21.23 20.41 -1.57
N ILE A 324 20.36 21.42 -1.47
CA ILE A 324 20.04 22.28 -2.63
C ILE A 324 21.31 22.95 -3.20
N SER A 325 22.32 23.15 -2.35
CA SER A 325 23.64 23.67 -2.70
C SER A 325 24.50 22.71 -3.54
N GLU A 326 24.16 21.42 -3.59
CA GLU A 326 24.84 20.42 -4.42
C GLU A 326 24.21 20.30 -5.82
N PHE A 327 23.06 20.94 -6.09
CA PHE A 327 22.54 21.10 -7.45
C PHE A 327 23.28 22.23 -8.18
N SER A 328 24.39 21.89 -8.84
CA SER A 328 25.02 22.77 -9.84
C SER A 328 24.89 22.14 -11.24
N ASP A 329 24.94 22.97 -12.29
CA ASP A 329 24.81 22.53 -13.70
C ASP A 329 25.82 21.44 -14.11
N SER A 330 26.89 21.25 -13.33
CA SER A 330 27.90 20.21 -13.55
C SER A 330 27.39 18.77 -13.31
N LEU A 331 26.33 18.59 -12.50
CA LEU A 331 25.78 17.25 -12.16
C LEU A 331 24.97 16.61 -13.30
N ILE A 332 24.67 17.37 -14.36
CA ILE A 332 23.97 16.89 -15.57
C ILE A 332 24.95 16.20 -16.54
N SER A 333 26.25 16.45 -16.42
CA SER A 333 27.24 16.02 -17.42
C SER A 333 27.99 14.72 -17.09
N SER A 334 27.88 14.20 -15.86
CA SER A 334 28.68 13.03 -15.47
C SER A 334 27.86 11.98 -14.72
N LYS A 335 27.37 10.98 -15.45
CA LYS A 335 27.73 9.56 -15.29
C LYS A 335 26.60 8.66 -15.83
N THR A 336 26.93 8.01 -16.93
CA THR A 336 26.56 6.64 -17.26
C THR A 336 26.76 5.74 -16.04
N TYR A 337 25.73 5.04 -15.60
CA TYR A 337 25.76 3.68 -15.06
C TYR A 337 24.42 3.01 -15.31
#